data_AF-A0A954DEE5-F1
#
_entry.id   AF-A0A954DEE5-F1
#
_cell.length_a   1.000
_cell.length_b   1.000
_cell.length_c   1.000
_cell.angle_alpha   90.00
_cell.angle_beta   90.00
_cell.angle_gamma   90.00
#
_symmetry.space_group_name_H-M   'P 1'
#
loop_
_entity.id
_entity.type
_entity.pdbx_description
1 polymer ?
#
loop_
_entity_poly.entity_id
_entity_poly.type
_entity_poly.pdbx_seq_one_letter_code
_entity_poly.pdbx_strand_id
1 'polypeptide(L)'
;LISARQFQDLERCLERYADRPVFVLGMSLPLHHVPRAISWLGGLLTSRGDDFTDRLSHPHWKHDRERIVETLVRHRLAHPKQRFVIASGDIHIGAVMKLEIRSRGVVLDQLISSPIANHERFLVNLAARLSLVRHSCTIGSGDAATISRVVPSAKAMQNPYNGLNIGFVEVSAKWSDPEVRLSLYGDRDGSPECVYRSEPL
;
A
#
# COMPACT_ATOMS: atom_id res chain seq x y z
N LEU A 1 -2.79 -16.64 6.30
CA LEU A 1 -2.99 -15.37 7.02
C LEU A 1 -4.46 -15.00 7.01
N ILE A 2 -5.12 -15.04 5.85
CA ILE A 2 -6.55 -14.80 5.74
C ILE A 2 -7.32 -16.11 5.86
N SER A 3 -8.34 -16.17 6.72
CA SER A 3 -9.23 -17.32 6.78
C SER A 3 -10.15 -17.37 5.55
N ALA A 4 -10.68 -18.56 5.23
CA ALA A 4 -11.65 -18.70 4.15
C ALA A 4 -12.87 -17.78 4.32
N ARG A 5 -13.32 -17.59 5.57
CA ARG A 5 -14.41 -16.67 5.91
C ARG A 5 -14.06 -15.21 5.64
N GLN A 6 -12.90 -14.73 6.09
CA GLN A 6 -12.45 -13.36 5.81
C GLN A 6 -12.31 -13.11 4.31
N PHE A 7 -11.88 -14.11 3.54
CA PHE A 7 -11.79 -13.99 2.09
C PHE A 7 -13.17 -13.87 1.44
N GLN A 8 -14.14 -14.70 1.86
CA GLN A 8 -15.54 -14.57 1.41
C GLN A 8 -16.15 -13.23 1.83
N ASP A 9 -15.83 -12.73 3.02
CA ASP A 9 -16.26 -11.42 3.48
C ASP A 9 -15.69 -10.29 2.61
N LEU A 10 -14.43 -10.42 2.17
CA LEU A 10 -13.83 -9.49 1.20
C LEU A 10 -14.58 -9.52 -0.14
N GLU A 11 -14.82 -10.69 -0.72
CA GLU A 11 -15.54 -10.82 -1.99
C GLU A 11 -16.95 -10.22 -1.89
N ARG A 12 -17.70 -10.56 -0.84
CA ARG A 12 -19.04 -9.98 -0.59
C ARG A 12 -19.00 -8.47 -0.38
N CYS A 13 -17.98 -7.95 0.28
CA CYS A 13 -17.82 -6.52 0.48
C CYS A 13 -17.61 -5.79 -0.85
N LEU A 14 -16.73 -6.32 -1.70
CA LEU A 14 -16.47 -5.77 -3.03
C LEU A 14 -17.73 -5.77 -3.90
N GLU A 15 -18.47 -6.87 -3.93
CA GLU A 15 -19.74 -6.97 -4.65
C GLU A 15 -20.79 -5.98 -4.12
N ARG A 16 -20.94 -5.90 -2.79
CA ARG A 16 -21.94 -5.04 -2.14
C ARG A 16 -21.76 -3.56 -2.45
N TYR A 17 -20.52 -3.11 -2.65
CA TYR A 17 -20.18 -1.71 -2.89
C TYR A 17 -19.65 -1.46 -4.30
N ALA A 18 -19.90 -2.37 -5.23
CA ALA A 18 -19.46 -2.31 -6.62
C ALA A 18 -20.00 -1.10 -7.41
N ASP A 19 -21.16 -0.58 -7.01
CA ASP A 19 -21.84 0.57 -7.62
C ASP A 19 -21.35 1.92 -7.04
N ARG A 20 -20.58 1.90 -5.96
CA ARG A 20 -20.08 3.13 -5.33
C ARG A 20 -18.97 3.74 -6.17
N PRO A 21 -18.91 5.07 -6.28
CA PRO A 21 -17.93 5.71 -7.13
C PRO A 21 -16.52 5.71 -6.51
N VAL A 22 -16.41 5.53 -5.18
CA VAL A 22 -15.14 5.37 -4.47
C VAL A 22 -15.24 4.18 -3.53
N PHE A 23 -14.20 3.36 -3.50
CA PHE A 23 -14.01 2.27 -2.54
C PHE A 23 -12.63 2.36 -1.90
N VAL A 24 -12.59 2.35 -0.56
CA VAL A 24 -11.35 2.35 0.20
C VAL A 24 -11.25 1.05 0.99
N LEU A 25 -10.26 0.23 0.65
CA LEU A 25 -9.97 -1.01 1.34
C LEU A 25 -8.97 -0.75 2.48
N GLY A 26 -9.43 -0.86 3.73
CA GLY A 26 -8.56 -0.84 4.90
C GLY A 26 -7.91 -2.20 5.13
N MET A 27 -6.59 -2.25 5.29
CA MET A 27 -5.81 -3.44 5.61
C MET A 27 -4.76 -3.10 6.68
N SER A 28 -4.45 -4.01 7.59
CA SER A 28 -3.39 -3.73 8.57
C SER A 28 -2.01 -3.70 7.91
N LEU A 29 -1.76 -4.65 7.01
CA LEU A 29 -0.49 -4.84 6.33
C LEU A 29 -0.57 -4.39 4.86
N PRO A 30 0.53 -3.87 4.31
CA PRO A 30 0.59 -3.52 2.91
C PRO A 30 0.54 -4.76 2.01
N LEU A 31 -0.05 -4.64 0.80
CA LEU A 31 -0.03 -5.74 -0.17
C LEU A 31 1.35 -6.00 -0.77
N HIS A 32 2.19 -4.98 -0.81
CA HIS A 32 3.42 -4.99 -1.58
C HIS A 32 4.65 -5.42 -0.76
N HIS A 33 5.62 -5.94 -1.52
CA HIS A 33 6.73 -6.79 -1.12
C HIS A 33 8.03 -6.03 -0.82
N VAL A 34 8.80 -6.53 0.15
CA VAL A 34 10.23 -6.21 0.31
C VAL A 34 11.05 -7.15 -0.59
N PRO A 35 11.88 -6.68 -1.54
CA PRO A 35 12.76 -7.55 -2.31
C PRO A 35 13.57 -8.49 -1.39
N ARG A 36 13.66 -9.79 -1.72
CA ARG A 36 14.30 -10.83 -0.86
C ARG A 36 15.68 -10.44 -0.32
N ALA A 37 16.47 -9.72 -1.13
CA ALA A 37 17.79 -9.23 -0.74
C ALA A 37 17.75 -8.29 0.48
N ILE A 38 16.68 -7.51 0.62
CA ILE A 38 16.46 -6.57 1.72
C ILE A 38 15.83 -7.29 2.92
N SER A 39 14.99 -8.30 2.70
CA SER A 39 14.49 -9.17 3.78
C SER A 39 15.63 -9.90 4.50
N TRP A 40 16.67 -10.33 3.76
CA TRP A 40 17.88 -10.92 4.35
C TRP A 40 18.65 -9.92 5.21
N LEU A 41 18.84 -8.68 4.74
CA LEU A 41 19.46 -7.61 5.53
C LEU A 41 18.65 -7.29 6.81
N GLY A 42 17.31 -7.24 6.71
CA GLY A 42 16.43 -7.03 7.87
C GLY A 42 16.54 -8.14 8.91
N GLY A 43 16.65 -9.40 8.46
CA GLY A 43 16.85 -10.57 9.33
C GLY A 43 18.23 -10.62 10.01
N LEU A 44 19.28 -10.06 9.39
CA LEU A 44 20.60 -9.91 10.03
C LEU A 44 20.65 -8.79 11.08
N LEU A 45 19.85 -7.75 10.90
CA LEU A 45 19.91 -6.54 11.74
C LEU A 45 18.94 -6.59 12.92
N THR A 46 17.98 -7.50 12.92
CA THR A 46 17.03 -7.70 14.01
C THR A 46 17.32 -9.01 14.74
N SER A 47 17.93 -8.90 15.93
CA SER A 47 18.13 -10.03 16.85
C SER A 47 16.82 -10.56 17.49
N ARG A 48 15.67 -9.99 17.09
CA ARG A 48 14.31 -10.48 17.32
C ARG A 48 13.64 -10.63 15.97
N GLY A 49 13.65 -11.84 15.42
CA GLY A 49 13.27 -12.14 14.04
C GLY A 49 11.77 -12.11 13.74
N ASP A 50 11.04 -11.05 14.10
CA ASP A 50 9.58 -11.00 13.90
C ASP A 50 9.08 -9.82 13.03
N ASP A 51 9.69 -8.62 13.11
CA ASP A 51 9.05 -7.43 12.51
C ASP A 51 9.41 -7.17 11.03
N PHE A 52 10.56 -7.66 10.54
CA PHE A 52 10.95 -7.49 9.12
C PHE A 52 10.47 -8.59 8.18
N THR A 53 9.97 -9.69 8.74
CA THR A 53 9.15 -10.64 7.98
C THR A 53 7.74 -10.09 7.86
N ASP A 54 7.61 -8.99 7.13
CA ASP A 54 6.31 -8.43 6.74
C ASP A 54 5.42 -9.58 6.24
N ARG A 55 4.34 -9.85 6.98
CA ARG A 55 3.69 -11.16 6.94
C ARG A 55 3.11 -11.43 5.56
N LEU A 56 2.62 -10.45 4.82
CA LEU A 56 2.11 -10.71 3.46
C LEU A 56 3.22 -10.96 2.42
N SER A 57 4.45 -10.53 2.71
CA SER A 57 5.60 -10.66 1.83
C SER A 57 6.28 -12.02 1.96
N HIS A 58 6.15 -12.68 3.11
CA HIS A 58 6.80 -13.95 3.40
C HIS A 58 6.32 -15.08 2.45
N PRO A 59 7.20 -15.96 1.94
CA PRO A 59 6.84 -17.01 0.99
C PRO A 59 5.68 -17.91 1.45
N HIS A 60 5.56 -18.15 2.76
CA HIS A 60 4.47 -18.93 3.36
C HIS A 60 3.08 -18.35 3.06
N TRP A 61 2.97 -17.03 2.90
CA TRP A 61 1.70 -16.32 2.66
C TRP A 61 1.52 -15.88 1.21
N LYS A 62 2.43 -16.31 0.32
CA LYS A 62 2.40 -15.97 -1.11
C LYS A 62 1.03 -16.26 -1.74
N HIS A 63 0.48 -17.45 -1.48
CA HIS A 63 -0.79 -17.88 -2.06
C HIS A 63 -1.94 -16.95 -1.64
N ASP A 64 -2.05 -16.64 -0.34
CA ASP A 64 -3.08 -15.74 0.18
C ASP A 64 -2.96 -14.32 -0.42
N ARG A 65 -1.73 -13.79 -0.48
CA ARG A 65 -1.47 -12.49 -1.11
C ARG A 65 -1.89 -12.49 -2.57
N GLU A 66 -1.46 -13.48 -3.35
CA GLU A 66 -1.81 -13.59 -4.77
C GLU A 66 -3.31 -13.70 -4.97
N ARG A 67 -3.99 -14.47 -4.11
CA ARG A 67 -5.44 -14.63 -4.13
C ARG A 67 -6.17 -13.33 -3.82
N ILE A 68 -5.71 -12.56 -2.82
CA ILE A 68 -6.25 -11.23 -2.51
C ILE A 68 -6.07 -10.31 -3.72
N VAL A 69 -4.84 -10.19 -4.23
CA VAL A 69 -4.54 -9.28 -5.33
C VAL A 69 -5.33 -9.65 -6.58
N GLU A 70 -5.42 -10.93 -6.94
CA GLU A 70 -6.24 -11.39 -8.07
C GLU A 70 -7.71 -11.02 -7.89
N THR A 71 -8.28 -11.15 -6.69
CA THR A 71 -9.65 -10.70 -6.41
C THR A 71 -9.81 -9.19 -6.59
N LEU A 72 -8.86 -8.39 -6.12
CA LEU A 72 -8.90 -6.93 -6.31
C LEU A 72 -8.78 -6.57 -7.80
N VAL A 73 -7.93 -7.28 -8.56
CA VAL A 73 -7.76 -7.08 -10.00
C VAL A 73 -9.03 -7.41 -10.76
N ARG A 74 -9.66 -8.56 -10.47
CA ARG A 74 -10.95 -8.92 -11.06
C ARG A 74 -12.01 -7.85 -10.80
N HIS A 75 -12.09 -7.37 -9.56
CA HIS A 75 -13.00 -6.29 -9.18
C HIS A 75 -12.73 -5.00 -9.98
N ARG A 76 -11.46 -4.57 -10.09
CA ARG A 76 -11.09 -3.38 -10.88
C ARG A 76 -11.44 -3.51 -12.36
N LEU A 77 -11.26 -4.69 -12.94
CA LEU A 77 -11.63 -4.95 -14.33
C LEU A 77 -13.14 -4.86 -14.55
N ALA A 78 -13.93 -5.36 -13.59
CA ALA A 78 -15.39 -5.29 -13.65
C ALA A 78 -15.94 -3.87 -13.37
N HIS A 79 -15.24 -3.07 -12.57
CA HIS A 79 -15.68 -1.75 -12.11
C HIS A 79 -14.66 -0.63 -12.41
N PRO A 80 -14.24 -0.43 -13.67
CA PRO A 80 -13.10 0.44 -14.01
C PRO A 80 -13.30 1.90 -13.60
N LYS A 81 -14.54 2.38 -13.55
CA LYS A 81 -14.91 3.76 -13.18
C LYS A 81 -14.87 4.01 -11.67
N GLN A 82 -14.90 2.98 -10.83
CA GLN A 82 -14.78 3.16 -9.38
C GLN A 82 -13.35 3.57 -9.03
N ARG A 83 -13.17 4.63 -8.23
CA ARG A 83 -11.87 4.98 -7.65
C ARG A 83 -11.57 3.99 -6.52
N PHE A 84 -10.42 3.35 -6.56
CA PHE A 84 -10.10 2.28 -5.63
C PHE A 84 -8.75 2.56 -4.94
N VAL A 85 -8.76 2.64 -3.62
CA VAL A 85 -7.57 2.91 -2.81
C VAL A 85 -7.43 1.86 -1.74
N ILE A 86 -6.20 1.43 -1.50
CA ILE A 86 -5.85 0.54 -0.39
C ILE A 86 -5.18 1.39 0.70
N ALA A 87 -5.75 1.42 1.89
CA ALA A 87 -5.16 2.10 3.04
C ALA A 87 -4.56 1.04 3.98
N SER A 88 -3.28 1.20 4.30
CA SER A 88 -2.51 0.22 5.07
C SER A 88 -1.52 0.86 6.04
N GLY A 89 -0.90 0.05 6.91
CA GLY A 89 0.11 0.53 7.83
C GLY A 89 1.09 -0.53 8.33
N ASP A 90 1.44 -0.46 9.61
CA ASP A 90 2.21 -1.49 10.35
C ASP A 90 3.69 -1.67 9.94
N ILE A 91 4.16 -1.02 8.86
CA ILE A 91 5.57 -1.12 8.41
C ILE A 91 6.44 0.10 8.77
N HIS A 92 6.00 0.90 9.74
CA HIS A 92 6.75 2.05 10.28
C HIS A 92 7.19 3.13 9.26
N ILE A 93 6.59 3.15 8.06
CA ILE A 93 6.89 4.12 7.01
C ILE A 93 5.60 4.65 6.41
N GLY A 94 5.60 5.96 6.12
CA GLY A 94 4.61 6.61 5.27
C GLY A 94 5.00 6.50 3.80
N ALA A 95 4.15 5.93 2.96
CA ALA A 95 4.42 5.83 1.52
C ALA A 95 3.15 5.80 0.68
N VAL A 96 3.26 6.25 -0.57
CA VAL A 96 2.22 6.06 -1.59
C VAL A 96 2.79 5.26 -2.74
N MET A 97 2.17 4.12 -2.99
CA MET A 97 2.63 3.09 -3.91
C MET A 97 1.57 2.82 -4.97
N LYS A 98 2.03 2.49 -6.17
CA LYS A 98 1.21 1.95 -7.26
C LYS A 98 1.63 0.53 -7.56
N LEU A 99 0.64 -0.34 -7.65
CA LEU A 99 0.77 -1.67 -8.21
C LEU A 99 0.12 -1.69 -9.60
N GLU A 100 0.94 -1.77 -10.63
CA GLU A 100 0.52 -1.76 -12.03
C GLU A 100 0.60 -3.18 -12.63
N ILE A 101 -0.51 -3.68 -13.15
CA ILE A 101 -0.57 -4.94 -13.89
C ILE A 101 -0.85 -4.60 -15.35
N ARG A 102 0.24 -4.35 -16.08
CA ARG A 102 0.21 -3.77 -17.43
C ARG A 102 -0.53 -4.63 -18.45
N SER A 103 -0.39 -5.95 -18.36
CA SER A 103 -1.09 -6.90 -19.23
C SER A 103 -2.61 -6.78 -19.16
N ARG A 104 -3.14 -6.29 -18.03
CA ARG A 104 -4.57 -6.15 -17.76
C ARG A 104 -5.04 -4.69 -17.69
N GLY A 105 -4.14 -3.72 -17.82
CA GLY A 105 -4.47 -2.30 -17.68
C GLY A 105 -4.99 -1.90 -16.29
N VAL A 106 -4.65 -2.65 -15.25
CA VAL A 106 -5.10 -2.40 -13.87
C VAL A 106 -4.03 -1.67 -13.07
N VAL A 107 -4.45 -0.64 -12.34
CA VAL A 107 -3.63 0.07 -11.35
C VAL A 107 -4.36 0.01 -10.00
N LEU A 108 -3.61 -0.35 -8.97
CA LEU A 108 -4.05 -0.31 -7.57
C LEU A 108 -3.17 0.69 -6.81
N ASP A 109 -3.79 1.77 -6.32
CA ASP A 109 -3.13 2.76 -5.49
C ASP A 109 -3.18 2.33 -4.02
N GLN A 110 -2.05 2.44 -3.34
CA GLN A 110 -1.92 2.07 -1.94
C GLN A 110 -1.25 3.18 -1.13
N LEU A 111 -1.97 3.65 -0.12
CA LEU A 111 -1.48 4.53 0.92
C LEU A 111 -1.01 3.67 2.11
N ILE A 112 0.22 3.86 2.52
CA ILE A 112 0.83 3.24 3.68
C ILE A 112 1.10 4.36 4.69
N SER A 113 0.60 4.22 5.91
CA SER A 113 0.86 5.16 7.01
C SER A 113 1.27 4.43 8.29
N SER A 114 2.12 5.05 9.11
CA SER A 114 2.64 4.45 10.34
C SER A 114 1.92 4.97 11.59
N PRO A 115 1.85 4.21 12.69
CA PRO A 115 1.33 4.72 13.96
C PRO A 115 2.15 5.89 14.52
N ILE A 116 1.45 6.82 15.19
CA ILE A 116 1.95 8.07 15.79
C ILE A 116 2.98 7.87 16.93
N ALA A 117 3.28 6.64 17.35
CA ALA A 117 4.05 6.35 18.57
C ALA A 117 5.45 5.73 18.35
N ASN A 118 5.95 5.63 17.12
CA ASN A 118 7.13 4.81 16.86
C ASN A 118 8.42 5.62 16.66
N HIS A 119 9.37 5.42 17.58
CA HIS A 119 10.78 5.84 17.45
C HIS A 119 11.65 4.61 17.13
N GLU A 120 11.50 4.08 15.92
CA GLU A 120 12.30 2.95 15.44
C GLU A 120 13.74 3.36 15.09
N ARG A 121 14.67 2.40 15.20
CA ARG A 121 16.12 2.65 14.97
C ARG A 121 16.40 2.92 13.49
N PHE A 122 17.37 3.79 13.20
CA PHE A 122 17.78 4.19 11.83
C PHE A 122 17.88 3.04 10.80
N LEU A 123 18.35 1.87 11.22
CA LEU A 123 18.54 0.69 10.35
C LEU A 123 17.22 0.05 9.90
N VAL A 124 16.21 0.01 10.77
CA VAL A 124 14.85 -0.44 10.45
C VAL A 124 14.26 0.47 9.36
N ASN A 125 14.39 1.78 9.56
CA ASN A 125 13.95 2.78 8.59
C ASN A 125 14.67 2.66 7.25
N LEU A 126 15.95 2.28 7.22
CA LEU A 126 16.70 2.06 5.99
C LEU A 126 16.22 0.81 5.24
N ALA A 127 16.01 -0.31 5.94
CA ALA A 127 15.52 -1.54 5.32
C ALA A 127 14.10 -1.37 4.76
N ALA A 128 13.20 -0.73 5.50
CA ALA A 128 11.84 -0.44 5.02
C ALA A 128 11.84 0.64 3.91
N ARG A 129 12.84 1.54 3.84
CA ARG A 129 13.00 2.39 2.65
C ARG A 129 13.38 1.58 1.41
N LEU A 130 14.34 0.68 1.56
CA LEU A 130 14.81 -0.14 0.46
C LEU A 130 13.69 -1.07 -0.04
N SER A 131 12.78 -1.51 0.83
CA SER A 131 11.64 -2.34 0.42
C SER A 131 10.71 -1.65 -0.55
N LEU A 132 10.58 -0.33 -0.43
CA LEU A 132 9.70 0.48 -1.26
C LEU A 132 10.34 0.86 -2.61
N VAL A 133 11.52 0.35 -2.94
CA VAL A 133 12.15 0.61 -4.25
C VAL A 133 11.34 -0.06 -5.35
N ARG A 134 11.27 0.60 -6.53
CA ARG A 134 10.58 0.06 -7.70
C ARG A 134 11.10 -1.35 -8.01
N HIS A 135 10.17 -2.30 -8.12
CA HIS A 135 10.52 -3.67 -8.49
C HIS A 135 9.35 -4.33 -9.23
N SER A 136 9.68 -5.38 -9.97
CA SER A 136 8.69 -6.22 -10.64
C SER A 136 8.47 -7.50 -9.86
N CYS A 137 7.23 -7.96 -9.82
CA CYS A 137 6.86 -9.25 -9.25
C CYS A 137 5.84 -9.95 -10.16
N THR A 138 5.59 -11.22 -9.90
CA THR A 138 4.51 -11.97 -10.55
C THR A 138 3.32 -12.10 -9.61
N ILE A 139 2.11 -12.01 -10.16
CA ILE A 139 0.85 -12.19 -9.44
C ILE A 139 0.05 -13.30 -10.09
N GLY A 140 -0.57 -14.15 -9.26
CA GLY A 140 -1.59 -15.10 -9.68
C GLY A 140 -1.12 -16.01 -10.81
N SER A 141 -1.80 -15.94 -11.96
CA SER A 141 -1.57 -16.74 -13.18
C SER A 141 -0.23 -16.48 -13.89
N GLY A 142 0.68 -15.71 -13.28
CA GLY A 142 1.99 -15.39 -13.84
C GLY A 142 2.08 -14.01 -14.48
N ASP A 143 1.09 -13.15 -14.26
CA ASP A 143 1.11 -11.78 -14.76
C ASP A 143 2.24 -10.97 -14.10
N ALA A 144 2.98 -10.23 -14.92
CA ALA A 144 4.00 -9.33 -14.44
C ALA A 144 3.35 -8.05 -13.90
N ALA A 145 3.68 -7.74 -12.65
CA ALA A 145 3.24 -6.55 -11.97
C ALA A 145 4.44 -5.68 -11.62
N THR A 146 4.30 -4.37 -11.82
CA THR A 146 5.31 -3.38 -11.43
C THR A 146 4.80 -2.67 -10.20
N ILE A 147 5.59 -2.72 -9.14
CA ILE A 147 5.36 -1.90 -7.96
C ILE A 147 6.29 -0.70 -8.04
N SER A 148 5.74 0.49 -7.88
CA SER A 148 6.51 1.73 -7.90
C SER A 148 5.98 2.75 -6.91
N ARG A 149 6.88 3.62 -6.45
CA ARG A 149 6.48 4.80 -5.67
C ARG A 149 5.77 5.78 -6.59
N VAL A 150 4.71 6.40 -6.09
CA VAL A 150 4.14 7.55 -6.79
C VAL A 150 5.06 8.74 -6.58
N VAL A 151 5.64 9.23 -7.68
CA VAL A 151 6.48 10.43 -7.65
C VAL A 151 5.60 11.63 -7.26
N PRO A 152 6.00 12.43 -6.26
CA PRO A 152 5.19 13.57 -5.84
C PRO A 152 5.08 14.63 -6.93
N SER A 153 3.95 15.33 -6.97
CA SER A 153 3.77 16.54 -7.78
C SER A 153 4.50 17.71 -7.12
N ALA A 154 5.73 18.00 -7.56
CA ALA A 154 6.55 19.23 -7.45
C ALA A 154 6.69 20.02 -6.12
N LYS A 155 5.87 19.81 -5.08
CA LYS A 155 5.84 20.65 -3.86
C LYS A 155 5.99 19.90 -2.54
N ALA A 156 5.80 18.58 -2.50
CA ALA A 156 5.92 17.78 -1.28
C ALA A 156 6.92 16.63 -1.51
N MET A 157 8.11 16.73 -0.93
CA MET A 157 9.33 16.07 -1.45
C MET A 157 9.69 14.71 -0.82
N GLN A 158 8.81 14.07 -0.03
CA GLN A 158 9.21 12.86 0.70
C GLN A 158 8.20 11.71 0.57
N ASN A 159 8.47 10.82 -0.39
CA ASN A 159 7.84 9.50 -0.51
C ASN A 159 8.92 8.47 -0.86
N PRO A 160 9.34 7.59 0.07
CA PRO A 160 8.77 7.36 1.40
C PRO A 160 9.18 8.40 2.45
N TYR A 161 8.40 8.44 3.53
CA TYR A 161 8.60 9.27 4.71
C TYR A 161 8.78 8.40 5.96
N ASN A 162 9.84 8.68 6.74
CA ASN A 162 10.31 7.80 7.82
C ASN A 162 9.99 8.31 9.24
N GLY A 163 9.34 9.46 9.36
CA GLY A 163 8.95 10.01 10.66
C GLY A 163 7.56 9.55 11.09
N LEU A 164 7.11 10.04 12.25
CA LEU A 164 5.71 9.94 12.66
C LEU A 164 4.84 10.55 11.57
N ASN A 165 3.87 9.79 11.08
CA ASN A 165 3.03 10.24 9.98
C ASN A 165 1.58 9.81 10.12
N ILE A 166 0.74 10.45 9.34
CA ILE A 166 -0.66 10.11 9.16
C ILE A 166 -1.01 10.22 7.68
N GLY A 167 -1.71 9.22 7.17
CA GLY A 167 -2.21 9.20 5.81
C GLY A 167 -3.66 9.63 5.74
N PHE A 168 -4.01 10.43 4.73
CA PHE A 168 -5.40 10.78 4.42
C PHE A 168 -5.77 10.32 3.01
N VAL A 169 -6.97 9.74 2.91
CA VAL A 169 -7.67 9.54 1.65
C VAL A 169 -8.76 10.61 1.58
N GLU A 170 -8.49 11.68 0.86
CA GLU A 170 -9.41 12.80 0.69
C GLU A 170 -10.35 12.48 -0.47
N VAL A 171 -11.67 12.55 -0.21
CA VAL A 171 -12.69 12.36 -1.25
C VAL A 171 -13.48 13.66 -1.39
N SER A 172 -13.33 14.35 -2.51
CA SER A 172 -14.11 15.54 -2.82
C SER A 172 -15.38 15.14 -3.55
N ALA A 173 -16.52 15.36 -2.92
CA ALA A 173 -17.83 15.03 -3.47
C ALA A 173 -18.26 16.06 -4.53
N LYS A 174 -17.74 15.95 -5.75
CA LYS A 174 -18.50 16.38 -6.93
C LYS A 174 -19.46 15.22 -7.24
N TRP A 175 -20.76 15.44 -7.07
CA TRP A 175 -21.82 14.42 -7.04
C TRP A 175 -21.76 13.35 -8.16
N SER A 176 -21.21 13.68 -9.32
CA SER A 176 -21.10 12.78 -10.48
C SER A 176 -19.70 12.23 -10.76
N ASP A 177 -18.64 12.79 -10.17
CA ASP A 177 -17.25 12.39 -10.43
C ASP A 177 -16.38 12.74 -9.21
N PRO A 178 -16.34 11.87 -8.18
CA PRO A 178 -15.59 12.15 -6.99
C PRO A 178 -14.10 12.16 -7.28
N GLU A 179 -13.46 13.22 -6.82
CA GLU A 179 -12.01 13.37 -6.88
C GLU A 179 -11.40 12.70 -5.65
N VAL A 180 -10.46 11.77 -5.84
CA VAL A 180 -9.73 11.15 -4.74
C VAL A 180 -8.29 11.64 -4.73
N ARG A 181 -7.81 12.08 -3.57
CA ARG A 181 -6.41 12.45 -3.35
C ARG A 181 -5.83 11.72 -2.16
N LEU A 182 -4.55 11.37 -2.26
CA LEU A 182 -3.79 10.75 -1.19
C LEU A 182 -2.81 11.79 -0.65
N SER A 183 -2.76 11.94 0.67
CA SER A 183 -1.76 12.76 1.31
C SER A 183 -1.13 12.05 2.50
N LEU A 184 0.14 12.37 2.75
CA LEU A 184 0.85 12.00 3.96
C LEU A 184 1.26 13.27 4.67
N TYR A 185 0.95 13.34 5.96
CA TYR A 185 1.44 14.36 6.85
C TYR A 185 2.46 13.75 7.79
N GLY A 186 3.59 14.41 7.95
CA GLY A 186 4.67 13.99 8.83
C GLY A 186 4.90 15.02 9.93
N ASP A 187 5.47 14.59 11.04
CA ASP A 187 5.98 15.50 12.07
C ASP A 187 7.30 16.15 11.62
N ARG A 188 7.33 17.48 11.55
CA ARG A 188 8.56 18.26 11.37
C ARG A 188 8.64 19.28 12.50
N ASP A 189 9.64 19.12 13.35
CA ASP A 189 9.91 20.02 14.48
C ASP A 189 8.69 20.23 15.39
N GLY A 190 7.89 19.17 15.61
CA GLY A 190 6.69 19.19 16.46
C GLY A 190 5.44 19.74 15.76
N SER A 191 5.49 20.00 14.46
CA SER A 191 4.36 20.49 13.66
C SER A 191 3.99 19.51 12.53
N PRO A 192 2.70 19.23 12.32
CA PRO A 192 2.26 18.38 11.21
C PRO A 192 2.42 19.12 9.88
N GLU A 193 3.26 18.59 8.99
CA GLU A 193 3.48 19.12 7.65
C GLU A 193 3.07 18.12 6.57
N CYS A 194 2.51 18.61 5.46
CA CYS A 194 2.20 17.76 4.31
C CYS A 194 3.51 17.37 3.59
N VAL A 195 3.93 16.12 3.74
CA VAL A 195 5.19 15.61 3.18
C VAL A 195 5.01 14.93 1.82
N TYR A 196 3.78 14.55 1.51
CA TYR A 196 3.36 14.04 0.20
C TYR A 196 1.90 14.41 -0.08
N ARG A 197 1.61 14.78 -1.32
CA ARG A 197 0.25 14.90 -1.86
C ARG A 197 0.22 14.39 -3.29
N SER A 198 -0.77 13.58 -3.63
CA SER A 198 -1.00 13.12 -4.99
C SER A 198 -1.77 14.14 -5.83
N GLU A 199 -1.61 14.04 -7.14
CA GLU A 199 -2.63 14.51 -8.08
C GLU A 199 -3.95 13.72 -7.86
N PRO A 200 -5.08 14.23 -8.37
CA PRO A 200 -6.32 13.45 -8.43
C PRO A 200 -6.12 12.08 -9.07
N LEU A 201 -6.64 11.03 -8.42
CA LEU A 201 -6.68 9.67 -8.94
C LEU A 201 -7.81 9.45 -9.94
#